data_AF-A0A7K2LR68-F1
#
_entry.id   AF-A0A7K2LR68-F1
#
_cell.length_a   1.000
_cell.length_b   1.000
_cell.length_c   1.000
_cell.angle_alpha   90.00
_cell.angle_beta   90.00
_cell.angle_gamma   90.00
#
_symmetry.space_group_name_H-M   'P 1'
#
loop_
_entity.id
_entity.type
_entity.pdbx_description
1 polymer ?
#
loop_
_entity_poly.entity_id
_entity_poly.type
_entity_poly.pdbx_seq_one_letter_code
_entity_poly.pdbx_strand_id
1 'polypeptide(L)'
;ATQEAGLPQDDPAERPGGGSGDRTNGDRGWLPGYASSDARARGRFARNFVVQGSAADWALLLLAALRRTCRDMAAELVFFQHDEVIVHCPKEEADTVVEAIREAAELAGRLTFGDTPVRFPFTTAVVECYADAA
;
A
#
# COMPACT_ATOMS: atom_id res chain seq x y z
N ALA A 1 -4.86 11.14 -16.13
CA ALA A 1 -5.98 11.03 -15.17
C ALA A 1 -5.86 9.68 -14.48
N THR A 2 -5.73 9.75 -13.17
CA THR A 2 -5.29 8.74 -12.21
C THR A 2 -6.23 7.54 -12.18
N GLN A 3 -5.74 6.32 -12.44
CA GLN A 3 -6.46 5.08 -12.13
C GLN A 3 -6.03 4.65 -10.73
N GLU A 4 -6.76 5.16 -9.74
CA GLU A 4 -6.77 4.61 -8.39
C GLU A 4 -7.07 3.11 -8.44
N ALA A 5 -6.48 2.38 -7.48
CA ALA A 5 -6.73 0.96 -7.26
C ALA A 5 -8.16 0.75 -6.72
N GLY A 6 -9.16 0.87 -7.59
CA GLY A 6 -10.51 0.42 -7.35
C GLY A 6 -10.61 -1.10 -7.50
N LEU A 7 -11.54 -1.71 -6.75
CA LEU A 7 -12.06 -3.04 -7.01
C LEU A 7 -12.33 -3.22 -8.51
N PRO A 8 -12.22 -4.44 -9.08
CA PRO A 8 -12.44 -4.66 -10.51
C PRO A 8 -13.79 -4.04 -10.92
N GLN A 9 -13.74 -2.96 -11.69
CA GLN A 9 -14.94 -2.39 -12.28
C GLN A 9 -15.28 -3.25 -13.49
N ASP A 10 -16.50 -3.79 -13.49
CA ASP A 10 -17.05 -4.44 -14.67
C ASP A 10 -17.20 -3.37 -15.77
N ASP A 11 -16.43 -3.51 -16.85
CA ASP A 11 -16.62 -2.71 -18.06
C ASP A 11 -18.07 -2.89 -18.55
N PRO A 12 -18.84 -1.83 -18.80
CA PRO A 12 -20.14 -1.96 -19.41
C PRO A 12 -19.93 -2.34 -20.88
N ALA A 13 -19.98 -3.64 -21.15
CA ALA A 13 -19.93 -4.18 -22.50
C ALA A 13 -20.91 -3.44 -23.42
N GLU A 14 -20.41 -3.05 -24.59
CA GLU A 14 -21.13 -2.41 -25.69
C GLU A 14 -22.52 -3.03 -25.88
N ARG A 15 -23.54 -2.17 -25.97
CA ARG A 15 -24.91 -2.57 -26.32
C ARG A 15 -25.01 -2.80 -27.83
N PRO A 16 -25.32 -4.01 -28.33
CA PRO A 16 -25.94 -4.13 -29.63
C PRO A 16 -27.47 -3.95 -29.46
N GLY A 17 -28.07 -3.16 -30.35
CA GLY A 17 -29.48 -2.78 -30.24
C GLY A 17 -30.48 -3.92 -30.43
N GLY A 18 -31.69 -3.67 -29.91
CA GLY A 18 -32.97 -4.09 -30.49
C GLY A 18 -33.40 -5.55 -30.31
N GLY A 19 -34.33 -5.80 -29.38
CA GLY A 19 -35.11 -7.04 -29.37
C GLY A 19 -35.93 -7.26 -28.10
N SER A 20 -37.25 -7.25 -28.24
CA SER A 20 -38.27 -7.36 -27.20
C SER A 20 -38.28 -8.71 -26.46
N GLY A 21 -38.41 -8.64 -25.12
CA GLY A 21 -39.21 -9.58 -24.32
C GLY A 21 -38.51 -10.84 -23.80
N ASP A 22 -38.22 -10.87 -22.50
CA ASP A 22 -38.95 -11.72 -21.53
C ASP A 22 -38.38 -11.48 -20.12
N ARG A 23 -39.27 -11.27 -19.16
CA ARG A 23 -38.95 -11.13 -17.73
C ARG A 23 -39.40 -12.41 -17.05
N THR A 24 -38.52 -13.39 -16.83
CA THR A 24 -38.68 -14.30 -15.69
C THR A 24 -37.35 -14.87 -15.19
N ASN A 25 -37.18 -14.70 -13.88
CA ASN A 25 -36.61 -15.66 -12.93
C ASN A 25 -35.08 -15.84 -12.83
N GLY A 26 -34.61 -15.87 -11.58
CA GLY A 26 -33.31 -16.43 -11.22
C GLY A 26 -32.42 -15.51 -10.39
N ASP A 27 -32.77 -15.40 -9.11
CA ASP A 27 -31.85 -15.31 -7.98
C ASP A 27 -30.38 -15.61 -8.34
N ARG A 28 -29.59 -14.59 -8.65
CA ARG A 28 -28.13 -14.68 -8.72
C ARG A 28 -27.58 -14.08 -7.44
N GLY A 29 -27.77 -14.83 -6.36
CA GLY A 29 -26.98 -14.66 -5.15
C GLY A 29 -25.50 -14.48 -5.51
N TRP A 30 -24.89 -13.44 -4.95
CA TRP A 30 -23.46 -13.22 -5.05
C TRP A 30 -22.75 -14.44 -4.45
N LEU A 31 -22.30 -15.34 -5.32
CA LEU A 31 -21.40 -16.43 -4.94
C LEU A 31 -19.99 -15.90 -5.16
N PRO A 32 -19.14 -15.76 -4.12
CA PRO A 32 -17.74 -15.42 -4.29
C PRO A 32 -17.02 -16.56 -5.01
N GLY A 33 -17.07 -16.51 -6.34
CA GLY A 33 -16.34 -17.40 -7.21
C GLY A 33 -14.90 -16.93 -7.34
N TYR A 34 -13.99 -17.69 -6.73
CA TYR A 34 -12.56 -17.78 -7.07
C TYR A 34 -12.30 -18.22 -8.54
N ALA A 35 -13.34 -18.20 -9.37
CA ALA A 35 -13.36 -18.63 -10.75
C ALA A 35 -13.97 -17.51 -11.62
N SER A 36 -13.36 -16.33 -11.63
CA SER A 36 -13.48 -15.51 -12.83
C SER A 36 -12.77 -16.29 -13.94
N SER A 37 -13.51 -16.65 -14.99
CA SER A 37 -13.04 -17.41 -16.14
C SER A 37 -12.06 -16.63 -17.02
N ASP A 38 -11.59 -15.47 -16.57
CA ASP A 38 -10.84 -14.54 -17.39
C ASP A 38 -9.34 -14.66 -17.07
N ALA A 39 -8.63 -15.44 -17.89
CA ALA A 39 -7.18 -15.64 -17.77
C ALA A 39 -6.43 -14.29 -17.73
N ARG A 40 -6.98 -13.24 -18.36
CA ARG A 40 -6.46 -11.87 -18.31
C ARG A 40 -6.54 -11.26 -16.92
N ALA A 41 -7.67 -11.42 -16.22
CA ALA A 41 -7.86 -10.92 -14.87
C ALA A 41 -6.87 -11.59 -13.89
N ARG A 42 -6.67 -12.91 -14.02
CA ARG A 42 -5.64 -13.64 -13.25
C ARG A 42 -4.24 -13.14 -13.54
N GLY A 43 -3.91 -12.87 -14.80
CA GLY A 43 -2.61 -12.30 -15.18
C GLY A 43 -2.35 -10.93 -14.57
N ARG A 44 -3.36 -10.04 -14.56
CA ARG A 44 -3.25 -8.72 -13.91
C ARG A 44 -3.08 -8.86 -12.40
N PHE A 45 -3.85 -9.74 -11.76
CA PHE A 45 -3.73 -10.00 -10.33
C PHE A 45 -2.32 -10.48 -9.97
N ALA A 46 -1.80 -11.51 -10.66
CA ALA A 46 -0.48 -12.05 -10.37
C ALA A 46 0.64 -11.00 -10.50
N ARG A 47 0.58 -10.13 -11.53
CA ARG A 47 1.57 -9.06 -11.69
C ARG A 47 1.49 -8.03 -10.58
N ASN A 48 0.28 -7.57 -10.24
CA ASN A 48 0.08 -6.57 -9.21
C ASN A 48 0.42 -7.11 -7.81
N PHE A 49 0.09 -8.38 -7.55
CA PHE A 49 0.34 -9.05 -6.28
C PHE A 49 1.83 -9.06 -5.92
N VAL A 50 2.72 -9.35 -6.87
CA VAL A 50 4.17 -9.35 -6.60
C VAL A 50 4.65 -7.95 -6.21
N VAL A 51 4.22 -6.92 -6.93
CA VAL A 51 4.62 -5.53 -6.67
C VAL A 51 4.06 -5.05 -5.33
N GLN A 52 2.74 -5.18 -5.12
CA GLN A 52 2.08 -4.72 -3.89
C GLN A 52 2.50 -5.54 -2.67
N GLY A 53 2.65 -6.86 -2.82
CA GLY A 53 3.08 -7.75 -1.74
C GLY A 53 4.49 -7.42 -1.29
N SER A 54 5.44 -7.29 -2.23
CA SER A 54 6.82 -6.90 -1.88
C SER A 54 6.91 -5.50 -1.25
N ALA A 55 6.08 -4.55 -1.70
CA ALA A 55 5.99 -3.23 -1.06
C ALA A 55 5.43 -3.30 0.37
N ALA A 56 4.41 -4.15 0.59
CA ALA A 56 3.85 -4.37 1.91
C ALA A 56 4.85 -5.06 2.86
N ASP A 57 5.59 -6.06 2.37
CA ASP A 57 6.64 -6.73 3.15
C ASP A 57 7.74 -5.74 3.56
N TRP A 58 8.19 -4.89 2.63
CA TRP A 58 9.14 -3.83 2.91
C TRP A 58 8.61 -2.87 3.98
N ALA A 59 7.38 -2.39 3.84
CA ALA A 59 6.77 -1.46 4.79
C ALA A 59 6.63 -2.08 6.20
N LEU A 60 6.22 -3.35 6.31
CA LEU A 60 6.13 -4.05 7.59
C LEU A 60 7.49 -4.18 8.28
N LEU A 61 8.55 -4.45 7.52
CA LEU A 61 9.91 -4.51 8.05
C LEU A 61 10.41 -3.13 8.51
N LEU A 62 10.11 -2.07 7.77
CA LEU A 62 10.38 -0.69 8.18
C LEU A 62 9.69 -0.38 9.50
N LEU A 63 8.40 -0.68 9.61
CA LEU A 63 7.61 -0.46 10.82
C LEU A 63 8.16 -1.23 12.03
N ALA A 64 8.59 -2.49 11.82
CA ALA A 64 9.18 -3.30 12.88
C ALA A 64 10.54 -2.75 13.34
N ALA A 65 11.39 -2.33 12.40
CA ALA A 65 12.69 -1.73 12.69
C ALA A 65 12.53 -0.40 13.43
N LEU A 66 11.66 0.48 12.94
CA LEU A 66 11.40 1.79 13.54
C LEU A 66 10.85 1.67 14.95
N ARG A 67 9.84 0.80 15.17
CA ARG A 67 9.30 0.53 16.53
C ARG A 67 10.35 -0.01 17.48
N ARG A 68 11.31 -0.80 16.99
CA ARG A 68 12.42 -1.30 17.82
C ARG A 68 13.33 -0.16 18.23
N THR A 69 13.68 0.75 17.31
CA THR A 69 14.58 1.88 17.57
C THR A 69 13.93 2.91 18.50
N CYS A 70 12.64 3.22 18.32
CA CYS A 70 11.91 4.17 19.17
C CYS A 70 11.53 3.63 20.56
N ARG A 71 11.85 2.37 20.89
CA ARG A 71 11.41 1.72 22.14
C ARG A 71 11.75 2.51 23.40
N ASP A 72 12.94 3.12 23.42
CA ASP A 72 13.48 3.82 24.59
C ASP A 72 13.37 5.35 24.44
N MET A 73 12.58 5.82 23.47
CA MET A 73 12.31 7.24 23.18
C MET A 73 10.92 7.62 23.68
N ALA A 74 10.64 8.92 23.78
CA ALA A 74 9.28 9.44 23.93
C ALA A 74 8.50 9.47 22.59
N ALA A 75 9.18 9.25 21.47
CA ALA A 75 8.59 9.15 20.14
C ALA A 75 7.60 7.98 19.99
N GLU A 76 6.44 8.25 19.40
CA GLU A 76 5.37 7.29 19.15
C GLU A 76 5.00 7.23 17.67
N LEU A 77 4.95 6.01 17.10
CA LEU A 77 4.38 5.81 15.78
C LEU A 77 2.85 5.90 15.88
N VAL A 78 2.28 6.99 15.38
CA VAL A 78 0.86 7.32 15.54
C VAL A 78 0.01 6.94 14.34
N PHE A 79 0.61 6.82 13.15
CA PHE A 79 -0.13 6.46 11.94
C PHE A 79 0.75 5.75 10.91
N PHE A 80 0.10 4.98 10.04
CA PHE A 80 0.70 4.32 8.89
C PHE A 80 -0.31 4.30 7.74
N GLN A 81 0.07 4.91 6.62
CA GLN A 81 -0.67 4.89 5.37
C GLN A 81 0.24 4.34 4.28
N HIS A 82 0.35 3.03 4.17
CA HIS A 82 1.07 2.29 3.11
C HIS A 82 2.52 2.75 2.80
N ASP A 83 2.67 3.89 2.11
CA ASP A 83 3.92 4.56 1.76
C ASP A 83 4.32 5.67 2.74
N GLU A 84 3.49 5.98 3.74
CA GLU A 84 3.71 7.03 4.73
C GLU A 84 3.66 6.49 6.17
N VAL A 85 4.57 6.97 7.01
CA VAL A 85 4.60 6.75 8.45
C VAL A 85 4.59 8.09 9.18
N ILE A 86 3.81 8.18 10.25
CA ILE A 86 3.77 9.37 11.09
C ILE A 86 4.28 9.01 12.47
N VAL A 87 5.30 9.74 12.92
CA VAL A 87 5.86 9.64 14.26
C VAL A 87 5.62 10.96 14.97
N HIS A 88 4.95 10.91 16.12
CA HIS A 88 4.84 12.06 17.02
C HIS A 88 5.97 11.98 18.04
N CYS A 89 6.75 13.04 18.22
CA CYS A 89 7.86 13.05 19.17
C CYS A 89 8.09 14.46 19.75
N PRO A 90 8.75 14.56 20.92
CA PRO A 90 9.30 15.82 21.39
C PRO A 90 10.28 16.41 20.39
N LYS A 91 10.37 17.74 20.34
CA LYS A 91 11.25 18.46 19.41
C LYS A 91 12.72 18.05 19.54
N GLU A 92 13.14 17.73 20.76
CA GLU A 92 14.50 17.32 21.09
C GLU A 92 14.87 15.95 20.49
N GLU A 93 13.87 15.10 20.20
CA GLU A 93 14.06 13.78 19.61
C GLU A 93 13.93 13.78 18.08
N ALA A 94 13.46 14.87 17.46
CA ALA A 94 13.10 14.92 16.04
C ALA A 94 14.25 14.45 15.12
N ASP A 95 15.47 14.96 15.31
CA ASP A 95 16.63 14.56 14.51
C ASP A 95 16.97 13.08 14.69
N THR A 96 16.79 12.55 15.91
CA THR A 96 17.02 11.13 16.21
C THR A 96 15.97 10.24 15.53
N VAL A 97 14.71 10.69 15.50
CA VAL A 97 13.62 10.00 14.78
C VAL A 97 13.87 10.00 13.27
N VAL A 98 14.33 11.13 12.70
CA VAL A 98 14.67 11.22 11.27
C VAL A 98 15.75 10.19 10.91
N GLU A 99 16.82 10.10 11.70
CA GLU A 99 17.85 9.08 11.49
C GLU A 99 17.33 7.66 11.69
N ALA A 100 16.48 7.42 12.70
CA ALA A 100 15.85 6.12 12.93
C ALA A 100 15.00 5.67 11.73
N ILE A 101 14.25 6.59 11.10
CA ILE A 101 13.47 6.32 9.89
C ILE A 101 14.39 5.96 8.73
N ARG A 102 15.48 6.72 8.52
CA ARG A 102 16.47 6.45 7.47
C ARG A 102 17.09 5.06 7.63
N GLU A 103 17.57 4.73 8.82
CA GLU A 103 18.18 3.43 9.12
C GLU A 103 17.18 2.27 9.00
N ALA A 104 15.94 2.47 9.44
CA ALA A 104 14.88 1.48 9.30
C ALA A 104 14.54 1.22 7.82
N ALA A 105 14.46 2.27 6.99
CA ALA A 105 14.21 2.14 5.56
C ALA A 105 15.34 1.40 4.83
N GLU A 106 16.59 1.70 5.15
CA GLU A 106 17.76 1.00 4.60
C GLU A 106 17.78 -0.48 5.03
N LEU A 107 17.49 -0.77 6.29
CA LEU A 107 17.42 -2.14 6.79
C LEU A 107 16.28 -2.93 6.12
N ALA A 108 15.09 -2.35 6.02
CA ALA A 108 13.96 -2.96 5.35
C ALA A 108 14.27 -3.25 3.87
N GLY A 109 14.96 -2.33 3.19
CA GLY A 109 15.42 -2.51 1.82
C GLY A 109 16.32 -3.74 1.68
N ARG A 110 17.36 -3.84 2.52
CA ARG A 110 18.29 -4.98 2.51
C ARG A 110 17.60 -6.31 2.85
N LEU A 111 16.66 -6.31 3.81
CA LEU A 111 15.96 -7.53 4.22
C LEU A 111 14.97 -8.03 3.16
N THR A 112 14.30 -7.11 2.45
CA THR A 112 13.29 -7.47 1.44
C THR A 112 13.92 -7.85 0.11
N PHE A 113 14.96 -7.13 -0.31
CA PHE A 113 15.49 -7.20 -1.68
C PHE A 113 16.96 -7.64 -1.76
N GLY A 114 17.65 -7.81 -0.64
CA GLY A 114 19.08 -8.11 -0.61
C GLY A 114 19.95 -6.91 -1.00
N ASP A 115 21.18 -7.20 -1.43
CA ASP A 115 22.07 -6.18 -2.01
C ASP A 115 21.62 -5.86 -3.44
N THR A 116 21.27 -4.60 -3.69
CA THR A 116 20.70 -4.14 -4.95
C THR A 116 21.16 -2.72 -5.27
N PRO A 117 21.41 -2.40 -6.56
CA PRO A 117 21.72 -1.04 -6.97
C PRO A 117 20.51 -0.10 -6.91
N VAL A 118 19.29 -0.64 -6.72
CA VAL A 118 18.05 0.13 -6.64
C VAL A 118 17.99 0.89 -5.32
N ARG A 119 17.70 2.20 -5.41
CA ARG A 119 17.50 3.05 -4.25
C ARG A 119 16.01 3.15 -3.92
N PHE A 120 15.68 3.06 -2.63
CA PHE A 120 14.34 3.22 -2.09
C PHE A 120 14.29 4.53 -1.29
N PRO A 121 14.12 5.70 -1.94
CA PRO A 121 14.09 6.96 -1.23
C PRO A 121 12.87 7.01 -0.30
N PHE A 122 13.10 7.43 0.95
CA PHE A 122 12.06 7.62 1.95
C PHE A 122 12.28 8.99 2.58
N THR A 123 11.50 9.97 2.15
CA THR A 123 11.66 11.37 2.54
C THR A 123 10.99 11.62 3.88
N THR A 124 11.64 12.43 4.72
CA THR A 124 11.13 12.81 6.05
C THR A 124 10.92 14.30 6.12
N ALA A 125 9.76 14.72 6.63
CA ALA A 125 9.46 16.11 6.97
C ALA A 125 9.18 16.22 8.48
N VAL A 126 9.73 17.23 9.13
CA VAL A 126 9.45 17.54 10.54
C VAL A 126 8.55 18.77 10.57
N VAL A 127 7.31 18.58 11.01
CA VAL A 127 6.25 19.59 11.00
C VAL A 127 5.52 19.60 12.34
N GLU A 128 4.96 20.75 12.73
CA GLU A 128 4.14 20.88 13.95
C GLU A 128 2.71 20.39 13.71
N CYS A 129 2.21 20.47 12.47
CA CYS A 129 0.90 20.03 12.05
C CYS A 129 1.03 19.11 10.83
N TYR A 130 0.37 17.95 10.88
CA TYR A 130 0.39 16.99 9.78
C TYR A 130 -0.12 17.57 8.45
N ALA A 131 -1.06 18.53 8.50
CA ALA A 131 -1.58 19.17 7.30
C ALA A 131 -0.53 20.01 6.54
N ASP A 132 0.59 20.33 7.17
CA ASP A 132 1.70 21.07 6.56
C ASP A 132 2.77 20.15 5.94
N ALA A 133 2.60 18.82 6.08
CA ALA A 133 3.44 17.86 5.38
C ALA A 133 3.07 17.87 3.89
N ALA A 134 4.00 18.35 3.04
CA ALA A 134 3.82 18.52 1.60
C ALA A 134 4.64 17.50 0.79
#